data_AF-A0A833D1X0-F1
#
_entry.id   AF-A0A833D1X0-F1
#
_cell.length_a   1.000
_cell.length_b   1.000
_cell.length_c   1.000
_cell.angle_alpha   90.00
_cell.angle_beta   90.00
_cell.angle_gamma   90.00
#
_symmetry.space_group_name_H-M   'P 1'
#
loop_
_entity.id
_entity.type
_entity.pdbx_description
1 polymer ?
#
loop_
_entity_poly.entity_id
_entity_poly.type
_entity_poly.pdbx_seq_one_letter_code
_entity_poly.pdbx_strand_id
1 'polypeptide(L)'
;MKFFLISISLLCIILDVHEACALDPLVLNQNSPIHIDALHGITCEEDQKKCTANNGVRIDQDGLLLNTNKLTTYFSEKTQEAQLSKVIAEGHVVIKTKENYHLECDRLTMNLGEQSLEAEGSNIKVLHEDMLLNCNHSIQYMIDQHRLKAIGDVTIKDRNYLLKSDEVIAYFNKNSEGKTQISKIVIPKDCVLSTPREYIEANQGDYDIKHNIVTLTGNVRITRESGQLRGDVVEVDLASGNSFVKSKGSRVELLIIPQKRENYSR
;
A
#
# COMPACT_ATOMS: atom_id res chain seq x y z
N MET A 1 17.06 -28.67 52.40
CA MET A 1 15.87 -28.24 51.65
C MET A 1 16.33 -27.35 50.50
N LYS A 2 16.12 -27.83 49.26
CA LYS A 2 16.37 -27.09 48.02
C LYS A 2 15.29 -26.00 47.88
N PHE A 3 15.66 -24.75 47.62
CA PHE A 3 14.76 -23.77 47.01
C PHE A 3 15.33 -23.39 45.66
N PHE A 4 14.67 -23.91 44.62
CA PHE A 4 14.87 -23.58 43.21
C PHE A 4 14.01 -22.35 42.95
N LEU A 5 14.62 -21.17 42.76
CA LEU A 5 13.91 -20.00 42.27
C LEU A 5 13.97 -20.04 40.75
N ILE A 6 12.86 -20.49 40.18
CA ILE A 6 12.54 -20.49 38.76
C ILE A 6 12.42 -19.02 38.34
N SER A 7 13.43 -18.48 37.67
CA SER A 7 13.28 -17.25 36.89
C SER A 7 12.52 -17.61 35.62
N ILE A 8 11.21 -17.38 35.64
CA ILE A 8 10.34 -17.42 34.47
C ILE A 8 10.73 -16.22 33.61
N SER A 9 11.54 -16.47 32.60
CA SER A 9 11.71 -15.57 31.44
C SER A 9 10.39 -15.56 30.68
N LEU A 10 9.56 -14.57 31.02
CA LEU A 10 8.34 -14.21 30.31
C LEU A 10 8.68 -13.12 29.28
N LEU A 11 8.10 -13.22 28.07
CA LEU A 11 7.90 -12.13 27.10
C LEU A 11 9.19 -11.63 26.40
N CYS A 12 9.31 -11.47 25.08
CA CYS A 12 8.35 -11.26 24.00
C CYS A 12 8.92 -11.94 22.73
N ILE A 13 8.18 -12.84 22.10
CA ILE A 13 8.38 -13.16 20.68
C ILE A 13 7.02 -13.03 20.01
N ILE A 14 6.59 -11.80 19.76
CA ILE A 14 5.83 -11.44 18.56
C ILE A 14 6.21 -10.00 18.26
N LEU A 15 7.31 -9.83 17.53
CA LEU A 15 7.49 -8.64 16.71
C LEU A 15 7.27 -9.12 15.28
N ASP A 16 6.00 -9.33 14.93
CA ASP A 16 5.60 -9.13 13.53
C ASP A 16 5.64 -7.61 13.32
N VAL A 17 6.86 -7.07 13.21
CA VAL A 17 7.10 -5.76 12.66
C VAL A 17 6.65 -5.91 11.22
N HIS A 18 5.40 -5.56 10.93
CA HIS A 18 4.96 -5.41 9.56
C HIS A 18 5.83 -4.29 9.02
N GLU A 19 6.83 -4.61 8.20
CA GLU A 19 7.57 -3.56 7.53
C GLU A 19 6.57 -2.83 6.62
N ALA A 20 6.83 -1.56 6.42
CA ALA A 20 5.80 -0.65 5.95
C ALA A 20 5.69 -0.62 4.44
N CYS A 21 4.46 -0.69 3.92
CA CYS A 21 4.17 -0.42 2.52
C CYS A 21 4.11 1.09 2.19
N ALA A 22 5.01 1.90 2.76
CA ALA A 22 5.21 3.29 2.31
C ALA A 22 6.11 3.29 1.08
N LEU A 23 5.94 4.27 0.18
CA LEU A 23 6.82 4.44 -0.99
C LEU A 23 8.14 5.16 -0.62
N ASP A 24 8.42 5.39 0.67
CA ASP A 24 9.68 5.98 1.18
C ASP A 24 10.94 5.27 0.65
N PRO A 25 11.00 3.92 0.57
CA PRO A 25 12.17 3.22 0.02
C PRO A 25 12.44 3.53 -1.45
N LEU A 26 11.48 4.14 -2.17
CA LEU A 26 11.63 4.54 -3.56
C LEU A 26 12.22 5.95 -3.73
N VAL A 27 12.36 6.72 -2.65
CA VAL A 27 12.84 8.10 -2.68
C VAL A 27 14.36 8.10 -2.79
N LEU A 28 14.88 8.79 -3.81
CA LEU A 28 16.32 8.91 -4.02
C LEU A 28 17.00 9.74 -2.92
N ASN A 29 18.14 9.25 -2.45
CA ASN A 29 18.98 9.91 -1.46
C ASN A 29 19.83 10.98 -2.13
N GLN A 30 19.59 12.25 -1.82
CA GLN A 30 20.36 13.36 -2.45
C GLN A 30 21.80 13.49 -1.95
N ASN A 31 22.18 12.77 -0.89
CA ASN A 31 23.51 12.83 -0.29
C ASN A 31 24.43 11.66 -0.71
N SER A 32 23.89 10.69 -1.45
CA SER A 32 24.65 9.55 -1.97
C SER A 32 24.78 9.64 -3.49
N PRO A 33 25.90 9.18 -4.08
CA PRO A 33 26.01 9.06 -5.53
C PRO A 33 24.87 8.20 -6.11
N ILE A 34 24.37 8.59 -7.28
CA ILE A 34 23.43 7.79 -8.07
C ILE A 34 24.19 7.26 -9.28
N HIS A 35 24.23 5.94 -9.46
CA HIS A 35 24.77 5.34 -10.67
C HIS A 35 23.65 5.18 -11.71
N ILE A 36 23.87 5.70 -12.92
CA ILE A 36 22.93 5.57 -14.05
C ILE A 36 23.69 4.98 -15.23
N ASP A 37 23.21 3.87 -15.77
CA ASP A 37 23.69 3.30 -17.02
C ASP A 37 22.56 3.12 -18.03
N ALA A 38 22.89 3.16 -19.32
CA ALA A 38 21.94 3.06 -20.42
C ALA A 38 22.59 2.42 -21.63
N LEU A 39 21.83 1.65 -22.41
CA LEU A 39 22.35 0.89 -23.55
C LEU A 39 22.62 1.76 -24.79
N HIS A 40 21.88 2.84 -24.99
CA HIS A 40 22.05 3.69 -26.17
C HIS A 40 22.93 4.91 -25.89
N GLY A 41 22.62 5.67 -24.84
CA GLY A 41 23.38 6.86 -24.49
C GLY A 41 22.66 7.77 -23.50
N ILE A 42 23.41 8.74 -23.01
CA ILE A 42 22.96 9.79 -22.09
C ILE A 42 23.30 11.14 -22.71
N THR A 43 22.30 12.02 -22.82
CA THR A 43 22.48 13.39 -23.30
C THR A 43 22.17 14.36 -22.17
N CYS A 44 23.10 15.25 -21.86
CA CYS A 44 22.89 16.35 -20.91
C CYS A 44 22.83 17.68 -21.66
N GLU A 45 21.73 18.40 -21.46
CA GLU A 45 21.44 19.69 -22.06
C GLU A 45 21.59 20.75 -20.96
N GLU A 46 22.78 21.33 -20.81
CA GLU A 46 23.12 22.24 -19.69
C GLU A 46 22.17 23.45 -19.62
N ASP A 47 21.87 24.08 -20.76
CA ASP A 47 20.93 25.22 -20.84
C ASP A 47 19.52 24.87 -20.34
N GLN A 48 19.12 23.60 -20.49
CA GLN A 48 17.82 23.09 -20.03
C GLN A 48 17.89 22.44 -18.64
N LYS A 49 19.09 22.33 -18.05
CA LYS A 49 19.35 21.70 -16.75
C LYS A 49 18.75 20.30 -16.67
N LYS A 50 18.99 19.52 -17.71
CA LYS A 50 18.29 18.24 -17.94
C LYS A 50 19.26 17.21 -18.50
N CYS A 51 19.17 15.97 -18.02
CA CYS A 51 19.80 14.82 -18.66
C CYS A 51 18.75 13.79 -19.06
N THR A 52 18.94 13.15 -20.22
CA THR A 52 18.06 12.09 -20.73
C THR A 52 18.88 10.86 -21.04
N ALA A 53 18.57 9.74 -20.41
CA ALA A 53 19.11 8.42 -20.70
C ALA A 53 18.06 7.58 -21.45
N ASN A 54 18.48 6.83 -22.46
CA ASN A 54 17.56 6.07 -23.32
C ASN A 54 18.00 4.61 -23.50
N ASN A 55 16.99 3.76 -23.65
CA ASN A 55 17.05 2.33 -23.91
C ASN A 55 17.72 1.51 -22.79
N GLY A 56 16.93 0.69 -22.08
CA GLY A 56 17.44 -0.19 -21.02
C GLY A 56 18.19 0.57 -19.93
N VAL A 57 17.58 1.65 -19.44
CA VAL A 57 18.18 2.47 -18.38
C VAL A 57 18.08 1.73 -17.05
N ARG A 58 19.20 1.68 -16.33
CA ARG A 58 19.29 1.17 -14.97
C ARG A 58 19.79 2.26 -14.03
N ILE A 59 19.17 2.34 -12.86
CA ILE A 59 19.62 3.16 -11.73
C ILE A 59 19.94 2.26 -10.56
N ASP A 60 21.05 2.54 -9.88
CA ASP A 60 21.46 1.89 -8.64
C ASP A 60 21.83 2.97 -7.61
N GLN A 61 21.12 2.99 -6.48
CA GLN A 61 21.44 3.87 -5.35
C GLN A 61 21.08 3.21 -4.02
N ASP A 62 22.08 2.99 -3.16
CA ASP A 62 21.91 2.53 -1.77
C ASP A 62 21.09 1.22 -1.61
N GLY A 63 20.88 0.44 -2.68
CA GLY A 63 20.03 -0.76 -2.70
C GLY A 63 18.69 -0.60 -3.41
N LEU A 64 18.34 0.61 -3.84
CA LEU A 64 17.28 0.87 -4.80
C LEU A 64 17.81 0.54 -6.20
N LEU A 65 17.09 -0.35 -6.89
CA LEU A 65 17.33 -0.71 -8.29
C LEU A 65 16.12 -0.30 -9.13
N LEU A 66 16.29 0.63 -10.06
CA LEU A 66 15.24 1.06 -11.01
C LEU A 66 15.64 0.64 -12.43
N ASN A 67 14.72 -0.01 -13.15
CA ASN A 67 14.86 -0.28 -14.59
C ASN A 67 13.74 0.42 -15.36
N THR A 68 14.06 1.00 -16.51
CA THR A 68 13.08 1.67 -17.38
C THR A 68 13.61 1.81 -18.82
N ASN A 69 12.74 2.10 -19.79
CA ASN A 69 13.15 2.37 -21.16
C ASN A 69 13.79 3.75 -21.32
N LYS A 70 13.32 4.75 -20.58
CA LYS A 70 13.79 6.13 -20.67
C LYS A 70 13.78 6.79 -19.30
N LEU A 71 14.84 7.54 -19.01
CA LEU A 71 14.95 8.33 -17.79
C LEU A 71 15.24 9.78 -18.16
N THR A 72 14.47 10.70 -17.60
CA THR A 72 14.73 12.14 -17.69
C THR A 72 14.93 12.70 -16.29
N THR A 73 16.06 13.35 -16.06
CA THR A 73 16.36 14.05 -14.80
C THR A 73 16.42 15.55 -15.03
N TYR A 74 15.97 16.33 -14.06
CA TYR A 74 16.06 17.79 -14.06
C TYR A 74 16.81 18.27 -12.83
N PHE A 75 17.61 19.31 -13.00
CA PHE A 75 18.44 19.88 -11.96
C PHE A 75 18.01 21.32 -11.65
N SER A 76 18.10 21.71 -10.37
CA SER A 76 17.84 23.07 -9.90
C SER A 76 19.13 23.70 -9.37
N GLU A 77 19.25 25.02 -9.53
CA GLU A 77 20.38 25.82 -9.04
C GLU A 77 19.95 26.65 -7.82
N LYS A 78 19.24 26.02 -6.87
CA LYS A 78 18.92 26.71 -5.59
C LYS A 78 20.17 26.99 -4.76
N THR A 79 21.30 26.38 -5.12
CA THR A 79 22.62 26.47 -4.49
C THR A 79 23.72 26.70 -5.53
N GLN A 80 24.96 26.90 -5.08
CA GLN A 80 26.16 26.96 -5.95
C GLN A 80 26.39 25.68 -6.78
N GLU A 81 25.82 24.55 -6.35
CA GLU A 81 25.88 23.27 -7.05
C GLU A 81 24.50 22.88 -7.61
N ALA A 82 24.48 22.24 -8.78
CA ALA A 82 23.27 21.74 -9.40
C ALA A 82 22.71 20.56 -8.59
N GLN A 83 21.48 20.68 -8.11
CA GLN A 83 20.81 19.65 -7.30
C GLN A 83 19.72 18.95 -8.09
N LEU A 84 19.66 17.63 -8.03
CA LEU A 84 18.58 16.84 -8.64
C LEU A 84 17.23 17.30 -8.06
N SER A 85 16.29 17.64 -8.94
CA SER A 85 15.01 18.25 -8.56
C SER A 85 13.81 17.42 -8.99
N LYS A 86 13.91 16.72 -10.12
CA LYS A 86 12.86 15.86 -10.66
C LYS A 86 13.45 14.69 -11.43
N VAL A 87 12.81 13.53 -11.29
CA VAL A 87 13.11 12.31 -12.05
C VAL A 87 11.84 11.81 -12.71
N ILE A 88 11.91 11.47 -13.99
CA ILE A 88 10.81 10.87 -14.75
C ILE A 88 11.36 9.61 -15.41
N ALA A 89 10.86 8.45 -14.97
CA ALA A 89 11.11 7.16 -15.61
C ALA A 89 9.90 6.77 -16.47
N GLU A 90 10.11 6.32 -17.70
CA GLU A 90 9.07 6.06 -18.68
C GLU A 90 9.31 4.73 -19.41
N GLY A 91 8.26 3.91 -19.49
CA GLY A 91 8.27 2.62 -20.17
C GLY A 91 8.84 1.51 -19.29
N HIS A 92 7.99 0.52 -18.97
CA HIS A 92 8.30 -0.65 -18.15
C HIS A 92 9.11 -0.29 -16.90
N VAL A 93 8.61 0.64 -16.10
CA VAL A 93 9.29 1.07 -14.88
C VAL A 93 9.16 -0.04 -13.84
N VAL A 94 10.30 -0.55 -13.37
CA VAL A 94 10.37 -1.55 -12.31
C VAL A 94 11.35 -1.06 -11.25
N ILE A 95 10.88 -0.93 -10.00
CA ILE A 95 11.75 -0.64 -8.85
C ILE A 95 11.78 -1.82 -7.90
N LYS A 96 12.98 -2.14 -7.40
CA LYS A 96 13.21 -3.08 -6.30
C LYS A 96 14.08 -2.43 -5.23
N THR A 97 13.82 -2.73 -3.95
CA THR A 97 14.65 -2.28 -2.84
C THR A 97 15.11 -3.45 -1.96
N LYS A 98 15.99 -3.18 -0.99
CA LYS A 98 16.49 -4.19 -0.05
C LYS A 98 15.42 -4.67 0.93
N GLU A 99 14.41 -3.84 1.16
CA GLU A 99 13.26 -4.07 2.04
C GLU A 99 12.14 -4.87 1.34
N ASN A 100 12.48 -5.65 0.31
CA ASN A 100 11.53 -6.44 -0.49
C ASN A 100 10.38 -5.61 -1.11
N TYR A 101 10.59 -4.32 -1.31
CA TYR A 101 9.65 -3.47 -2.02
C TYR A 101 9.78 -3.70 -3.52
N HIS A 102 8.65 -3.86 -4.22
CA HIS A 102 8.61 -4.01 -5.66
C HIS A 102 7.47 -3.18 -6.26
N LEU A 103 7.80 -2.24 -7.15
CA LEU A 103 6.84 -1.42 -7.90
C LEU A 103 6.98 -1.68 -9.40
N GLU A 104 5.87 -1.91 -10.08
CA GLU A 104 5.76 -1.89 -11.54
C GLU A 104 4.76 -0.82 -11.96
N CYS A 105 5.11 0.00 -12.96
CA CYS A 105 4.21 0.99 -13.56
C CYS A 105 4.69 1.38 -14.98
N ASP A 106 3.85 2.13 -15.70
CA ASP A 106 4.20 2.60 -17.04
C ASP A 106 5.09 3.85 -16.97
N ARG A 107 4.85 4.71 -15.98
CA ARG A 107 5.59 5.94 -15.74
C ARG A 107 5.69 6.24 -14.26
N LEU A 108 6.84 6.75 -13.84
CA LEU A 108 7.08 7.19 -12.48
C LEU A 108 7.70 8.59 -12.49
N THR A 109 7.06 9.51 -11.80
CA THR A 109 7.55 10.87 -11.59
C THR A 109 7.88 11.07 -10.12
N MET A 110 9.12 11.47 -9.81
CA MET A 110 9.53 11.92 -8.47
C MET A 110 9.85 13.41 -8.54
N ASN A 111 9.08 14.26 -7.86
CA ASN A 111 9.42 15.66 -7.67
C ASN A 111 10.04 15.82 -6.28
N LEU A 112 11.37 15.94 -6.23
CA LEU A 112 12.11 16.00 -4.97
C LEU A 112 11.88 17.32 -4.22
N GLY A 113 11.64 18.41 -4.96
CA GLY A 113 11.33 19.72 -4.37
C GLY A 113 9.91 19.82 -3.80
N GLU A 114 8.94 19.16 -4.42
CA GLU A 114 7.54 19.10 -3.98
C GLU A 114 7.29 17.93 -3.01
N GLN A 115 8.31 17.10 -2.77
CA GLN A 115 8.24 15.90 -1.96
C GLN A 115 7.08 14.98 -2.38
N SER A 116 6.95 14.75 -3.69
CA SER A 116 5.89 13.93 -4.27
C SER A 116 6.44 12.85 -5.19
N LEU A 117 5.75 11.71 -5.19
CA LEU A 117 5.97 10.59 -6.10
C LEU A 117 4.63 10.22 -6.74
N GLU A 118 4.62 10.06 -8.05
CA GLU A 118 3.44 9.67 -8.82
C GLU A 118 3.78 8.52 -9.78
N ALA A 119 3.17 7.36 -9.55
CA ALA A 119 3.19 6.23 -10.47
C ALA A 119 1.92 6.25 -11.31
N GLU A 120 2.05 6.15 -12.62
CA GLU A 120 0.96 6.15 -13.59
C GLU A 120 1.03 4.88 -14.45
N GLY A 121 -0.13 4.35 -14.84
CA GLY A 121 -0.18 3.25 -15.78
C GLY A 121 -1.46 2.43 -15.71
N SER A 122 -1.65 1.61 -16.74
CA SER A 122 -2.81 0.72 -16.89
C SER A 122 -2.74 -0.53 -16.03
N ASN A 123 -1.56 -0.84 -15.48
CA ASN A 123 -1.31 -1.98 -14.61
C ASN A 123 -0.21 -1.63 -13.60
N ILE A 124 -0.56 -0.84 -12.59
CA ILE A 124 0.34 -0.51 -11.50
C ILE A 124 0.27 -1.62 -10.46
N LYS A 125 1.43 -2.14 -10.07
CA LYS A 125 1.55 -3.19 -9.07
C LYS A 125 2.55 -2.79 -8.00
N VAL A 126 2.13 -2.86 -6.75
CA VAL A 126 2.99 -2.71 -5.57
C VAL A 126 2.94 -4.01 -4.78
N LEU A 127 4.11 -4.59 -4.56
CA LEU A 127 4.28 -5.75 -3.69
C LEU A 127 5.23 -5.36 -2.55
N HIS A 128 4.80 -5.61 -1.32
CA HIS A 128 5.61 -5.44 -0.13
C HIS A 128 5.25 -6.55 0.86
N GLU A 129 6.21 -7.42 1.18
CA GLU A 129 5.97 -8.67 1.91
C GLU A 129 4.83 -9.49 1.28
N ASP A 130 3.75 -9.75 2.02
CA ASP A 130 2.58 -10.51 1.56
C ASP A 130 1.47 -9.61 0.99
N MET A 131 1.62 -8.29 1.08
CA MET A 131 0.63 -7.32 0.62
C MET A 131 0.85 -6.99 -0.86
N LEU A 132 -0.20 -7.17 -1.64
CA LEU A 132 -0.26 -6.84 -3.06
C LEU A 132 -1.33 -5.78 -3.31
N LEU A 133 -0.92 -4.61 -3.78
CA LEU A 133 -1.80 -3.56 -4.28
C LEU A 133 -1.72 -3.52 -5.81
N ASN A 134 -2.87 -3.57 -6.48
CA ASN A 134 -2.98 -3.30 -7.91
C ASN A 134 -3.95 -2.14 -8.14
N CYS A 135 -3.67 -1.31 -9.15
CA CYS A 135 -4.59 -0.31 -9.68
C CYS A 135 -4.25 0.00 -11.15
N ASN A 136 -5.15 0.65 -11.88
CA ASN A 136 -5.00 0.85 -13.33
C ASN A 136 -5.05 2.33 -13.76
N HIS A 137 -4.84 3.25 -12.82
CA HIS A 137 -4.76 4.68 -13.12
C HIS A 137 -3.51 5.31 -12.51
N SER A 138 -3.49 5.52 -11.19
CA SER A 138 -2.37 6.18 -10.54
C SER A 138 -2.22 5.86 -9.05
N ILE A 139 -0.99 6.01 -8.56
CA ILE A 139 -0.64 6.09 -7.15
C ILE A 139 0.14 7.39 -6.92
N GLN A 140 -0.42 8.30 -6.13
CA GLN A 140 0.24 9.53 -5.70
C GLN A 140 0.63 9.44 -4.23
N TYR A 141 1.88 9.73 -3.91
CA TYR A 141 2.37 9.83 -2.54
C TYR A 141 2.96 11.21 -2.28
N MET A 142 2.33 11.92 -1.35
CA MET A 142 2.80 13.20 -0.80
C MET A 142 3.57 12.89 0.48
N ILE A 143 4.91 12.95 0.39
CA ILE A 143 5.83 12.50 1.45
C ILE A 143 5.71 13.44 2.67
N ASP A 144 5.64 14.75 2.43
CA ASP A 144 5.48 15.79 3.45
C ASP A 144 4.15 15.68 4.22
N GLN A 145 3.11 15.18 3.55
CA GLN A 145 1.79 14.97 4.12
C GLN A 145 1.59 13.55 4.68
N HIS A 146 2.57 12.66 4.52
CA HIS A 146 2.47 11.25 4.89
C HIS A 146 1.18 10.61 4.37
N ARG A 147 0.86 10.85 3.09
CA ARG A 147 -0.42 10.47 2.50
C ARG A 147 -0.23 9.90 1.10
N LEU A 148 -0.74 8.69 0.90
CA LEU A 148 -0.80 8.01 -0.40
C LEU A 148 -2.25 7.93 -0.86
N LYS A 149 -2.48 8.18 -2.15
CA LYS A 149 -3.77 8.03 -2.82
C LYS A 149 -3.59 7.12 -4.03
N ALA A 150 -4.31 5.99 -4.05
CA ALA A 150 -4.40 5.10 -5.20
C ALA A 150 -5.78 5.25 -5.87
N ILE A 151 -5.80 5.25 -7.19
CA ILE A 151 -7.01 5.45 -8.01
C ILE A 151 -7.05 4.39 -9.12
N GLY A 152 -8.26 3.93 -9.43
CA GLY A 152 -8.57 3.07 -10.58
C GLY A 152 -8.53 1.59 -10.24
N ASP A 153 -9.71 0.95 -10.13
CA ASP A 153 -9.88 -0.48 -9.83
C ASP A 153 -8.94 -1.01 -8.75
N VAL A 154 -8.78 -0.24 -7.66
CA VAL A 154 -7.82 -0.52 -6.59
C VAL A 154 -8.20 -1.83 -5.92
N THR A 155 -7.25 -2.76 -5.92
CA THR A 155 -7.36 -4.05 -5.24
C THR A 155 -6.18 -4.21 -4.30
N ILE A 156 -6.46 -4.33 -3.00
CA ILE A 156 -5.46 -4.62 -1.97
C ILE A 156 -5.72 -6.04 -1.48
N LYS A 157 -4.74 -6.92 -1.67
CA LYS A 157 -4.76 -8.30 -1.19
C LYS A 157 -3.70 -8.46 -0.12
N ASP A 158 -4.12 -8.96 1.02
CA ASP A 158 -3.27 -9.36 2.13
C ASP A 158 -3.53 -10.86 2.42
N ARG A 159 -2.86 -11.46 3.41
CA ARG A 159 -3.04 -12.87 3.79
C ARG A 159 -4.49 -13.20 4.12
N ASN A 160 -5.18 -12.27 4.79
CA ASN A 160 -6.47 -12.53 5.45
C ASN A 160 -7.65 -11.78 4.83
N TYR A 161 -7.41 -10.90 3.87
CA TYR A 161 -8.50 -10.15 3.24
C TYR A 161 -8.16 -9.68 1.83
N LEU A 162 -9.22 -9.39 1.08
CA LEU A 162 -9.20 -8.71 -0.20
C LEU A 162 -10.09 -7.49 -0.09
N LEU A 163 -9.52 -6.32 -0.35
CA LEU A 163 -10.22 -5.05 -0.37
C LEU A 163 -10.28 -4.52 -1.81
N LYS A 164 -11.45 -4.03 -2.22
CA LYS A 164 -11.66 -3.39 -3.54
C LYS A 164 -12.39 -2.05 -3.41
N SER A 165 -11.98 -1.09 -4.23
CA SER A 165 -12.65 0.21 -4.42
C SER A 165 -12.05 0.93 -5.64
N ASP A 166 -12.69 1.99 -6.11
CA ASP A 166 -12.13 2.90 -7.12
C ASP A 166 -11.02 3.81 -6.55
N GLU A 167 -11.05 4.09 -5.25
CA GLU A 167 -10.14 5.03 -4.59
C GLU A 167 -9.78 4.53 -3.19
N VAL A 168 -8.48 4.58 -2.87
CA VAL A 168 -7.97 4.28 -1.53
C VAL A 168 -7.00 5.36 -1.09
N ILE A 169 -7.14 5.82 0.15
CA ILE A 169 -6.23 6.78 0.77
C ILE A 169 -5.56 6.10 1.97
N ALA A 170 -4.23 5.99 1.96
CA ALA A 170 -3.44 5.53 3.09
C ALA A 170 -2.74 6.70 3.78
N TYR A 171 -2.76 6.69 5.11
CA TYR A 171 -2.03 7.64 5.95
C TYR A 171 -0.92 6.93 6.69
N PHE A 172 0.23 7.57 6.80
CA PHE A 172 1.41 7.01 7.44
C PHE A 172 1.82 7.78 8.69
N ASN A 173 2.49 7.10 9.60
CA ASN A 173 3.18 7.71 10.73
C ASN A 173 4.58 7.09 10.89
N LYS A 174 5.41 7.71 11.71
CA LYS A 174 6.70 7.15 12.11
C LYS A 174 6.50 6.22 13.32
N ASN A 175 7.12 5.05 13.29
CA ASN A 175 7.17 4.14 14.43
C ASN A 175 8.26 4.56 15.44
N SER A 176 8.44 3.80 16.51
CA SER A 176 9.45 4.09 17.55
C SER A 176 10.90 4.08 17.06
N GLU A 177 11.16 3.45 15.91
CA GLU A 177 12.48 3.37 15.26
C GLU A 177 12.66 4.47 14.19
N GLY A 178 11.66 5.33 13.97
CA GLY A 178 11.68 6.33 12.91
C GLY A 178 11.41 5.78 11.51
N LYS A 179 11.02 4.51 11.38
CA LYS A 179 10.52 3.95 10.11
C LYS A 179 9.09 4.42 9.87
N THR A 180 8.76 4.80 8.64
CA THR A 180 7.37 5.08 8.26
C THR A 180 6.58 3.79 8.30
N GLN A 181 5.30 3.82 8.69
CA GLN A 181 4.36 2.70 8.69
C GLN A 181 2.94 3.18 8.36
N ILE A 182 2.12 2.30 7.78
CA ILE A 182 0.71 2.64 7.54
C ILE A 182 0.01 2.72 8.90
N SER A 183 -0.75 3.79 9.11
CA SER A 183 -1.53 4.02 10.33
C SER A 183 -3.02 3.85 10.10
N LYS A 184 -3.51 4.28 8.94
CA LYS A 184 -4.94 4.28 8.60
C LYS A 184 -5.12 4.10 7.09
N ILE A 185 -6.15 3.35 6.69
CA ILE A 185 -6.65 3.34 5.32
C ILE A 185 -8.08 3.88 5.31
N VAL A 186 -8.41 4.71 4.32
CA VAL A 186 -9.72 5.31 4.11
C VAL A 186 -10.18 5.02 2.68
N ILE A 187 -11.43 4.59 2.56
CA ILE A 187 -12.10 4.20 1.33
C ILE A 187 -13.34 5.07 1.22
N PRO A 188 -13.32 6.14 0.42
CA PRO A 188 -14.36 7.16 0.44
C PRO A 188 -15.66 6.73 -0.25
N LYS A 189 -15.61 5.71 -1.10
CA LYS A 189 -16.76 5.21 -1.87
C LYS A 189 -16.61 3.72 -2.25
N ASP A 190 -17.73 3.07 -2.53
CA ASP A 190 -17.83 1.76 -3.20
C ASP A 190 -16.87 0.69 -2.61
N CYS A 191 -16.96 0.52 -1.29
CA CYS A 191 -16.06 -0.36 -0.55
C CYS A 191 -16.55 -1.80 -0.58
N VAL A 192 -15.67 -2.71 -0.98
CA VAL A 192 -15.88 -4.16 -0.87
C VAL A 192 -14.75 -4.79 -0.07
N LEU A 193 -15.11 -5.55 0.97
CA LEU A 193 -14.18 -6.33 1.78
C LEU A 193 -14.57 -7.81 1.70
N SER A 194 -13.62 -8.66 1.32
CA SER A 194 -13.76 -10.10 1.39
C SER A 194 -12.75 -10.66 2.39
N THR A 195 -13.21 -11.50 3.30
CA THR A 195 -12.39 -12.30 4.22
C THR A 195 -12.70 -13.79 3.99
N PRO A 196 -12.01 -14.73 4.66
CA PRO A 196 -12.37 -16.14 4.60
C PRO A 196 -13.78 -16.46 5.11
N ARG A 197 -14.38 -15.57 5.92
CA ARG A 197 -15.68 -15.82 6.58
C ARG A 197 -16.83 -15.09 5.90
N GLU A 198 -16.56 -13.99 5.21
CA GLU A 198 -17.61 -13.10 4.73
C GLU A 198 -17.19 -12.22 3.56
N TYR A 199 -18.19 -11.84 2.77
CA TYR A 199 -18.11 -10.81 1.74
C TYR A 199 -19.00 -9.63 2.16
N ILE A 200 -18.43 -8.44 2.21
CA ILE A 200 -19.09 -7.23 2.70
C ILE A 200 -19.04 -6.13 1.65
N GLU A 201 -20.18 -5.51 1.40
CA GLU A 201 -20.31 -4.30 0.58
C GLU A 201 -20.78 -3.15 1.48
N ALA A 202 -20.20 -1.95 1.28
CA ALA A 202 -20.60 -0.74 1.97
C ALA A 202 -20.29 0.50 1.12
N ASN A 203 -20.88 1.65 1.49
CA ASN A 203 -20.57 2.91 0.82
C ASN A 203 -19.14 3.37 1.13
N GLN A 204 -18.67 3.20 2.36
CA GLN A 204 -17.38 3.73 2.82
C GLN A 204 -16.67 2.74 3.75
N GLY A 205 -15.36 2.88 3.87
CA GLY A 205 -14.56 2.08 4.80
C GLY A 205 -13.43 2.86 5.44
N ASP A 206 -13.17 2.56 6.70
CA ASP A 206 -12.02 3.02 7.46
C ASP A 206 -11.33 1.81 8.08
N TYR A 207 -10.02 1.68 7.92
CA TYR A 207 -9.24 0.63 8.54
C TYR A 207 -8.23 1.25 9.51
N ASP A 208 -8.41 0.96 10.79
CA ASP A 208 -7.46 1.26 11.85
C ASP A 208 -6.44 0.11 11.95
N ILE A 209 -5.22 0.36 11.43
CA ILE A 209 -4.14 -0.63 11.40
C ILE A 209 -3.71 -1.02 12.81
N LYS A 210 -3.69 -0.05 13.74
CA LYS A 210 -3.18 -0.27 15.10
C LYS A 210 -4.07 -1.26 15.87
N HIS A 211 -5.39 -1.13 15.72
CA HIS A 211 -6.34 -2.00 16.40
C HIS A 211 -6.76 -3.21 15.55
N ASN A 212 -6.33 -3.26 14.29
CA ASN A 212 -6.71 -4.26 13.30
C ASN A 212 -8.25 -4.32 13.06
N ILE A 213 -8.90 -3.15 13.06
CA ILE A 213 -10.37 -3.02 12.95
C ILE A 213 -10.73 -2.28 11.65
N VAL A 214 -11.53 -2.94 10.81
CA VAL A 214 -12.16 -2.33 9.64
C VAL A 214 -13.59 -1.91 10.01
N THR A 215 -13.90 -0.63 9.85
CA THR A 215 -15.25 -0.09 10.01
C THR A 215 -15.81 0.24 8.63
N LEU A 216 -16.87 -0.44 8.22
CA LEU A 216 -17.56 -0.17 6.96
C LEU A 216 -18.91 0.49 7.26
N THR A 217 -19.22 1.58 6.54
CA THR A 217 -20.38 2.43 6.83
C THR A 217 -21.23 2.67 5.58
N GLY A 218 -22.54 2.68 5.77
CA GLY A 218 -23.55 3.00 4.78
C GLY A 218 -23.92 1.78 3.92
N ASN A 219 -25.22 1.47 3.85
CA ASN A 219 -25.78 0.38 3.04
C ASN A 219 -25.05 -0.97 3.20
N VAL A 220 -24.67 -1.31 4.43
CA VAL A 220 -23.84 -2.50 4.70
C VAL A 220 -24.63 -3.76 4.36
N ARG A 221 -24.06 -4.58 3.46
CA ARG A 221 -24.57 -5.91 3.11
C ARG A 221 -23.47 -6.93 3.31
N ILE A 222 -23.74 -7.94 4.12
CA ILE A 222 -22.81 -9.01 4.44
C ILE A 222 -23.38 -10.32 3.91
N THR A 223 -22.58 -11.06 3.16
CA THR A 223 -22.90 -12.42 2.71
C THR A 223 -21.93 -13.40 3.36
N ARG A 224 -22.48 -14.45 3.97
CA ARG A 224 -21.75 -15.57 4.60
C ARG A 224 -22.35 -16.89 4.13
N GLU A 225 -21.67 -17.99 4.41
CA GLU A 225 -22.21 -19.35 4.15
C GLU A 225 -23.57 -19.58 4.83
N SER A 226 -23.74 -19.06 6.04
CA SER A 226 -24.95 -19.22 6.84
C SER A 226 -26.11 -18.30 6.43
N GLY A 227 -25.89 -17.32 5.55
CA GLY A 227 -26.91 -16.41 5.08
C GLY A 227 -26.43 -14.96 4.91
N GLN A 228 -27.35 -14.00 5.10
CA GLN A 228 -27.12 -12.57 4.82
C GLN A 228 -27.39 -11.69 6.03
N LEU A 229 -26.57 -10.65 6.23
CA LEU A 229 -26.79 -9.61 7.24
C LEU A 229 -26.86 -8.24 6.59
N ARG A 230 -27.68 -7.34 7.16
CA ARG A 230 -27.80 -5.95 6.75
C ARG A 230 -27.78 -5.00 7.94
N GLY A 231 -27.14 -3.85 7.75
CA GLY A 231 -27.07 -2.79 8.76
C GLY A 231 -26.53 -1.47 8.19
N ASP A 232 -26.28 -0.50 9.06
CA ASP A 232 -25.71 0.79 8.65
C ASP A 232 -24.20 0.84 8.85
N VAL A 233 -23.67 0.06 9.79
CA VAL A 233 -22.25 0.00 10.13
C VAL A 233 -21.88 -1.44 10.45
N VAL A 234 -20.72 -1.89 10.01
CA VAL A 234 -20.07 -3.10 10.55
C VAL A 234 -18.65 -2.79 10.96
N GLU A 235 -18.28 -3.25 12.15
CA GLU A 235 -16.90 -3.29 12.63
C GLU A 235 -16.41 -4.73 12.49
N VAL A 236 -15.31 -4.95 11.78
CA VAL A 236 -14.67 -6.24 11.55
C VAL A 236 -13.30 -6.21 12.23
N ASP A 237 -13.11 -7.06 13.24
CA ASP A 237 -11.80 -7.34 13.80
C ASP A 237 -11.12 -8.39 12.91
N LEU A 238 -10.09 -7.99 12.18
CA LEU A 238 -9.37 -8.86 11.24
C LEU A 238 -8.46 -9.87 11.95
N ALA A 239 -8.12 -9.68 13.24
CA ALA A 239 -7.34 -10.63 14.02
C ALA A 239 -8.21 -11.81 14.48
N SER A 240 -9.39 -11.53 15.02
CA SER A 240 -10.33 -12.58 15.49
C SER A 240 -11.29 -13.08 14.41
N GLY A 241 -11.44 -12.31 13.33
CA GLY A 241 -12.43 -12.53 12.26
C GLY A 241 -13.87 -12.32 12.73
N ASN A 242 -14.08 -11.58 13.82
CA ASN A 242 -15.39 -11.29 14.37
C ASN A 242 -15.93 -9.98 13.78
N SER A 243 -17.23 -9.96 13.49
CA SER A 243 -17.89 -8.77 12.93
C SER A 243 -19.09 -8.39 13.76
N PHE A 244 -19.18 -7.11 14.12
CA PHE A 244 -20.28 -6.54 14.88
C PHE A 244 -21.05 -5.53 14.04
N VAL A 245 -22.30 -5.86 13.73
CA VAL A 245 -23.18 -5.06 12.87
C VAL A 245 -24.09 -4.18 13.71
N LYS A 246 -24.14 -2.89 13.39
CA LYS A 246 -24.93 -1.87 14.10
C LYS A 246 -25.82 -1.11 13.11
N SER A 247 -26.82 -0.44 13.66
CA SER A 247 -27.62 0.55 12.94
C SER A 247 -27.68 1.86 13.71
N LYS A 248 -27.78 2.99 12.99
CA LYS A 248 -27.86 4.35 13.55
C LYS A 248 -29.31 4.83 13.76
N GLY A 249 -30.27 3.91 13.85
CA GLY A 249 -31.70 4.24 14.07
C GLY A 249 -32.69 3.27 13.42
N SER A 250 -32.21 2.31 12.63
CA SER A 250 -32.98 1.24 11.99
C SER A 250 -32.74 -0.11 12.68
N ARG A 251 -33.32 -1.18 12.14
CA ARG A 251 -33.11 -2.55 12.60
C ARG A 251 -31.91 -3.15 11.88
N VAL A 252 -31.14 -3.97 12.59
CA VAL A 252 -30.19 -4.90 11.97
C VAL A 252 -30.96 -6.17 11.58
N GLU A 253 -30.73 -6.66 10.37
CA GLU A 253 -31.43 -7.84 9.84
C GLU A 253 -30.45 -8.99 9.61
N LEU A 254 -30.84 -10.20 10.02
CA LEU A 254 -30.14 -11.45 9.75
C LEU A 254 -31.13 -12.41 9.09
N LEU A 255 -30.81 -12.85 7.88
CA LEU A 255 -31.48 -13.95 7.20
C LEU A 255 -30.58 -15.18 7.30
N ILE A 256 -31.09 -16.25 7.93
CA ILE A 256 -30.40 -17.53 8.04
C ILE A 256 -30.91 -18.45 6.92
N ILE A 257 -30.01 -19.06 6.18
CA ILE A 257 -30.33 -20.06 5.16
C ILE A 257 -30.07 -21.45 5.76
N PRO A 258 -31.11 -22.26 6.03
CA PRO A 258 -30.92 -23.60 6.57
C PRO A 258 -30.16 -24.50 5.57
N GLN A 259 -29.05 -25.08 6.00
CA GLN A 259 -28.34 -26.08 5.22
C GLN A 259 -29.12 -27.41 5.30
N LYS A 260 -29.56 -27.95 4.15
CA LYS A 260 -30.17 -29.29 4.13
C LYS A 260 -29.09 -30.31 4.52
N ARG A 261 -29.36 -31.13 5.54
CA ARG A 261 -28.53 -32.31 5.81
C ARG A 261 -28.69 -33.28 4.64
N GLU A 262 -27.61 -33.57 3.92
CA GLU A 262 -27.56 -34.76 3.09
C GLU A 262 -27.55 -35.97 4.03
N ASN A 263 -28.69 -36.67 4.10
CA ASN A 263 -28.74 -37.98 4.71
C ASN A 263 -27.94 -38.93 3.81
N TYR A 264 -26.71 -39.27 4.21
CA TYR A 264 -26.07 -40.48 3.69
C TYR A 264 -26.90 -41.67 4.15
N SER A 265 -27.79 -42.14 3.28
CA SER A 265 -28.42 -43.45 3.39
C SER A 265 -27.30 -44.49 3.40
N ARG A 266 -27.14 -45.17 4.53
CA ARG A 266 -26.27 -46.34 4.68
C ARG A 266 -26.82 -47.54 3.92
#